data_AF-A0A5B0D966-F1
#
_entry.id   AF-A0A5B0D966-F1
#
_cell.length_a   1.000
_cell.length_b   1.000
_cell.length_c   1.000
_cell.angle_alpha   90.00
_cell.angle_beta   90.00
_cell.angle_gamma   90.00
#
_symmetry.space_group_name_H-M   'P 1'
#
loop_
_entity.id
_entity.type
_entity.pdbx_description
1 polymer ?
#
loop_
_entity_poly.entity_id
_entity_poly.type
_entity_poly.pdbx_seq_one_letter_code
_entity_poly.pdbx_strand_id
1 'polypeptide(L)' 'MTPMDALRSATVMAANCLARSDLGTTAPGAVGDLIAVPGGDLDDMRAFEDVRLVIQAGHIVA' A
#
# COMPACT_ATOMS: atom_id res chain seq x y z
N MET A 1 -6.82 -7.79 15.46
CA MET A 1 -6.16 -7.07 14.37
C MET A 1 -7.17 -6.11 13.79
N THR A 2 -6.88 -4.81 13.80
CA THR A 2 -7.71 -3.80 13.15
C THR A 2 -7.44 -3.78 11.64
N PRO A 3 -8.34 -3.26 10.80
CA PRO A 3 -8.07 -3.04 9.37
C PRO A 3 -6.79 -2.23 9.13
N MET A 4 -6.54 -1.20 9.94
CA MET A 4 -5.30 -0.43 9.90
C MET A 4 -4.06 -1.27 10.24
N ASP A 5 -4.14 -2.21 11.20
CA ASP A 5 -3.04 -3.12 11.50
C ASP A 5 -2.74 -4.02 10.29
N ALA A 6 -3.76 -4.49 9.57
CA ALA A 6 -3.59 -5.30 8.37
C ALA A 6 -2.89 -4.52 7.26
N LEU A 7 -3.29 -3.27 7.02
CA LEU A 7 -2.65 -2.39 6.04
C LEU A 7 -1.18 -2.11 6.40
N ARG A 8 -0.89 -1.83 7.67
CA ARG A 8 0.49 -1.64 8.16
C ARG A 8 1.33 -2.92 8.01
N SER A 9 0.73 -4.07 8.30
CA SER A 9 1.35 -5.39 8.12
C SER A 9 1.78 -5.60 6.67
N ALA A 10 0.87 -5.33 5.73
CA ALA A 10 1.09 -5.51 4.30
C ALA A 10 2.00 -4.44 3.63
N THR A 11 2.38 -3.38 4.35
CA THR A 11 3.16 -2.26 3.81
C THR A 11 4.44 -2.05 4.62
N VAL A 12 4.42 -1.11 5.56
CA VAL A 12 5.60 -0.68 6.32
C VAL A 12 6.22 -1.82 7.15
N MET A 13 5.42 -2.75 7.69
CA MET A 13 5.99 -3.88 8.44
C MET A 13 6.68 -4.88 7.52
N ALA A 14 6.08 -5.20 6.36
CA ALA A 14 6.71 -6.03 5.34
C ALA A 14 8.03 -5.40 4.85
N ALA A 15 8.04 -4.08 4.61
CA ALA A 15 9.23 -3.32 4.24
C ALA A 15 10.34 -3.42 5.30
N ASN A 16 9.98 -3.31 6.58
CA ASN A 16 10.91 -3.48 7.70
C ASN A 16 11.49 -4.90 7.75
N CYS A 17 10.66 -5.95 7.57
CA CYS A 17 11.12 -7.34 7.52
C CYS A 17 12.11 -7.60 6.37
N LEU A 18 11.98 -6.86 5.27
CA LEU A 18 12.86 -6.92 4.11
C LEU A 18 14.08 -6.00 4.20
N ALA A 19 14.24 -5.24 5.30
CA ALA A 19 15.26 -4.19 5.44
C ALA A 19 15.23 -3.16 4.29
N ARG A 20 14.04 -2.83 3.80
CA ARG A 20 13.80 -1.88 2.70
C ARG A 20 12.94 -0.71 3.16
N SER A 21 13.54 0.19 3.93
CA SER A 21 12.85 1.37 4.50
C SER A 21 12.35 2.37 3.46
N ASP A 22 12.76 2.21 2.20
CA ASP A 22 12.30 2.97 1.04
C ASP A 22 10.98 2.43 0.44
N LEU A 23 10.48 1.28 0.91
CA LEU A 23 9.21 0.68 0.49
C LEU A 23 8.11 0.83 1.56
N GLY A 24 6.86 0.58 1.17
CA GLY A 24 5.73 0.45 2.10
C GLY A 24 5.32 1.74 2.82
N THR A 25 5.77 2.90 2.32
CA THR A 25 5.43 4.22 2.86
C THR A 25 5.26 5.24 1.74
N THR A 26 4.38 6.22 1.95
CA THR A 26 4.12 7.30 1.01
C THR A 26 4.76 8.59 1.53
N ALA A 27 6.05 8.77 1.24
CA ALA A 27 6.83 9.95 1.66
C ALA A 27 7.89 10.30 0.61
N PRO A 28 8.36 11.57 0.54
CA PRO A 28 9.46 11.94 -0.34
C PRO A 28 10.70 11.06 -0.12
N GLY A 29 11.27 10.56 -1.21
CA GLY A 29 12.43 9.65 -1.19
C GLY A 29 12.10 8.16 -1.10
N ALA A 30 10.84 7.79 -0.85
CA ALA A 30 10.38 6.41 -1.00
C ALA A 30 10.21 6.03 -2.48
N VAL A 31 10.24 4.73 -2.77
CA VAL A 31 9.89 4.20 -4.09
C VAL A 31 8.42 4.53 -4.37
N GLY A 32 8.13 4.98 -5.60
CA GLY A 32 6.79 5.33 -6.05
C GLY A 32 5.89 4.12 -6.30
N ASP A 33 5.74 3.25 -5.30
CA ASP A 33 4.86 2.08 -5.31
C ASP A 33 3.53 2.44 -4.62
N LEU A 34 2.44 2.45 -5.39
CA LEU A 34 1.12 2.88 -4.94
C LEU A 34 0.04 2.02 -5.59
N ILE A 35 -1.07 1.84 -4.87
CA ILE A 35 -2.32 1.35 -5.45
C ILE A 35 -3.44 2.35 -5.18
N ALA A 36 -4.43 2.40 -6.05
CA ALA A 36 -5.69 3.09 -5.77
C ALA A 36 -6.84 2.08 -5.81
N VAL A 37 -7.70 2.19 -4.80
CA VAL A 37 -8.94 1.43 -4.66
C VAL A 37 -10.12 2.42 -4.66
N PRO A 38 -11.36 1.99 -4.95
CA PRO A 38 -12.53 2.83 -4.78
C PRO A 38 -12.57 3.41 -3.36
N GLY A 39 -13.07 4.64 -3.23
CA GLY A 39 -13.28 5.24 -1.92
C GLY A 39 -14.13 4.31 -1.06
N GLY A 40 -13.58 3.87 0.07
CA GLY A 40 -14.18 2.88 0.95
C GLY A 40 -14.07 3.30 2.41
N ASP A 41 -14.92 2.69 3.24
CA ASP A 41 -14.75 2.74 4.67
C ASP A 41 -13.47 1.96 5.04
N LEU A 42 -12.55 2.56 5.78
CA LEU A 42 -11.34 1.87 6.23
C LEU A 42 -11.66 0.71 7.17
N ASP A 43 -12.88 0.66 7.70
CA ASP A 43 -13.38 -0.48 8.48
C ASP A 43 -13.87 -1.65 7.58
N ASP A 44 -14.05 -1.44 6.27
CA ASP A 44 -14.43 -2.46 5.28
C ASP A 44 -13.33 -2.71 4.24
N MET A 45 -12.58 -3.79 4.45
CA MET A 45 -11.42 -4.15 3.61
C MET A 45 -11.79 -4.63 2.20
N ARG A 46 -13.07 -4.80 1.86
CA ARG A 46 -13.50 -5.29 0.53
C ARG A 46 -13.07 -4.36 -0.62
N ALA A 47 -12.86 -3.07 -0.35
CA ALA A 47 -12.35 -2.14 -1.36
C ALA A 47 -10.97 -2.59 -1.93
N PHE A 48 -10.15 -3.29 -1.14
CA PHE A 48 -8.83 -3.77 -1.56
C PHE A 48 -8.88 -4.99 -2.49
N GLU A 49 -10.05 -5.57 -2.73
CA GLU A 49 -10.26 -6.61 -3.75
C GLU A 49 -10.46 -6.00 -5.16
N ASP A 50 -10.80 -4.72 -5.24
CA ASP A 50 -11.06 -3.99 -6.49
C ASP A 50 -9.99 -2.91 -6.72
N VAL A 51 -8.77 -3.33 -7.05
CA VAL A 51 -7.68 -2.39 -7.35
C VAL A 51 -7.88 -1.75 -8.72
N ARG A 52 -7.97 -0.42 -8.77
CA ARG A 52 -8.28 0.38 -9.97
C ARG A 52 -7.07 1.02 -10.62
N LEU A 53 -5.96 1.11 -9.91
CA LEU A 53 -4.70 1.64 -10.39
C LEU A 53 -3.55 0.98 -9.64
N VAL A 54 -2.50 0.61 -10.37
CA VAL A 54 -1.22 0.18 -9.81
C VAL A 54 -0.11 1.02 -10.40
N ILE A 55 0.66 1.66 -9.51
CA ILE A 55 1.89 2.36 -9.84
C ILE A 55 3.04 1.58 -9.21
N GLN A 56 4.05 1.26 -10.02
CA GLN A 56 5.28 0.62 -9.56
C GLN A 56 6.48 1.46 -10.01
N ALA A 57 7.34 1.83 -9.07
CA ALA A 57 8.50 2.69 -9.28
C ALA A 57 8.16 3.98 -10.07
N GLY A 58 6.98 4.56 -9.84
CA GLY A 58 6.53 5.77 -10.55
C GLY A 58 5.92 5.55 -11.94
N HIS A 59 5.74 4.30 -12.36
CA HIS A 59 5.11 3.95 -13.64
C HIS A 59 3.77 3.27 -13.43
N ILE A 60 2.76 3.65 -14.21
CA ILE A 60 1.46 2.97 -14.22
C ILE A 60 1.63 1.62 -14.92
N VAL A 61 1.20 0.54 -14.25
CA VAL A 61 1.33 -0.83 -14.77
C VAL A 61 0.00 -1.60 -14.85
N ALA A 62 -1.04 -1.12 -14.15
CA ALA A 62 -2.41 -1.62 -14.26
C ALA A 62 -3.42 -0.52 -13.90
#